data_AF-A0A8H8A3Q5-F1
#
_entry.id   AF-A0A8H8A3Q5-F1
#
_cell.length_a   1.000
_cell.length_b   1.000
_cell.length_c   1.000
_cell.angle_alpha   90.00
_cell.angle_beta   90.00
_cell.angle_gamma   90.00
#
_symmetry.space_group_name_H-M   'P 1'
#
loop_
_entity.id
_entity.type
_entity.pdbx_description
1 polymer ?
#
loop_
_entity_poly.entity_id
_entity_poly.type
_entity_poly.pdbx_seq_one_letter_code
_entity_poly.pdbx_strand_id
1 'polypeptide(L)'
;MGKVQSKSNGDIVFQNESQFPLQVFNHLDSKRDSDTVRAASLEEHIQERVAVEIERLHAKERDILMEVEKELIRKNAQHEKAQEKLNSFDLKDEISNLERNIEGMFQIRKLDDILLKKKEEVIQCLKQNEHKPLNCDEVAKAFRNEVYKLENAFIKKYQS
;
A
#
# COMPACT_ATOMS: atom_id res chain seq x y z
N MET A 1 -10.70 -30.47 95.25
CA MET A 1 -11.90 -31.29 95.06
C MET A 1 -13.00 -30.43 94.46
N GLY A 2 -13.64 -30.88 93.38
CA GLY A 2 -14.73 -30.17 92.70
C GLY A 2 -14.99 -30.75 91.30
N LYS A 3 -15.72 -31.87 91.24
CA LYS A 3 -16.37 -32.40 90.01
C LYS A 3 -17.45 -31.39 89.57
N VAL A 4 -17.84 -31.23 88.31
CA VAL A 4 -18.64 -32.07 87.38
C VAL A 4 -18.85 -31.14 86.14
N GLN A 5 -19.08 -31.52 84.89
CA GLN A 5 -19.52 -32.73 84.20
C GLN A 5 -19.25 -32.50 82.70
N SER A 6 -18.79 -33.55 82.01
CA SER A 6 -18.76 -33.61 80.55
C SER A 6 -20.17 -33.84 80.01
N LYS A 7 -20.59 -33.12 78.96
CA LYS A 7 -21.82 -33.45 78.20
C LYS A 7 -21.47 -33.75 76.75
N SER A 8 -21.97 -34.90 76.33
CA SER A 8 -21.83 -35.58 75.06
C SER A 8 -22.30 -34.76 73.87
N ASN A 9 -21.59 -34.93 72.75
CA ASN A 9 -21.99 -34.61 71.38
C ASN A 9 -23.49 -34.77 71.17
N GLY A 10 -24.18 -33.65 70.94
CA GLY A 10 -25.50 -33.64 70.33
C GLY A 10 -25.33 -33.43 68.84
N ASP A 11 -25.98 -34.27 68.03
CA ASP A 11 -26.04 -34.12 66.58
C ASP A 11 -26.52 -32.71 66.21
N ILE A 12 -25.71 -31.99 65.44
CA ILE A 12 -26.14 -30.74 64.81
C ILE A 12 -27.09 -31.12 63.66
N VAL A 13 -28.39 -31.17 63.94
CA VAL A 13 -29.40 -31.27 62.89
C VAL A 13 -29.52 -29.89 62.24
N PHE A 14 -28.94 -29.72 61.05
CA PHE A 14 -29.24 -28.58 60.19
C PHE A 14 -30.68 -28.70 59.68
N GLN A 15 -31.63 -28.08 60.36
CA GLN A 15 -32.94 -27.81 59.77
C GLN A 15 -32.77 -26.65 58.78
N ASN A 16 -32.66 -26.99 57.49
CA ASN A 16 -32.86 -26.04 56.41
C ASN A 16 -34.36 -25.76 56.32
N GLU A 17 -34.85 -24.77 57.05
CA GLU A 17 -36.16 -24.18 56.77
C GLU A 17 -36.08 -23.38 55.46
N SER A 18 -36.11 -24.10 54.34
CA SER A 18 -36.30 -23.48 53.03
C SER A 18 -37.75 -23.00 52.94
N GLN A 19 -38.01 -21.78 53.40
CA GLN A 19 -39.24 -21.07 53.05
C GLN A 19 -39.15 -20.70 51.56
N PHE A 20 -39.43 -21.67 50.70
CA PHE A 20 -39.66 -21.38 49.29
C PHE A 20 -40.89 -20.45 49.20
N PRO A 21 -40.79 -19.29 48.54
CA PRO A 21 -41.93 -18.40 48.44
C PRO A 21 -43.07 -19.13 47.72
N LEU A 22 -44.24 -19.23 48.35
CA LEU A 22 -45.45 -19.82 47.77
C LEU A 22 -45.81 -19.19 46.40
N GLN A 23 -45.33 -17.99 46.14
CA GLN A 23 -45.41 -17.32 44.85
C GLN A 23 -44.72 -18.13 43.73
N VAL A 24 -43.54 -18.69 43.99
CA VAL A 24 -42.80 -19.51 43.00
C VAL A 24 -43.59 -20.78 42.68
N PHE A 25 -44.20 -21.40 43.68
CA PHE A 25 -45.02 -22.60 43.50
C PHE A 25 -46.28 -22.29 42.68
N ASN A 26 -46.96 -21.17 42.95
CA ASN A 26 -48.11 -20.71 42.16
C ASN A 26 -47.74 -20.36 40.70
N HIS A 27 -46.51 -19.88 40.47
CA HIS A 27 -46.00 -19.62 39.13
C HIS A 27 -45.67 -20.90 38.35
N LEU A 28 -45.32 -21.98 39.05
CA LEU A 28 -45.10 -23.30 38.46
C LEU A 28 -46.44 -24.02 38.18
N ASP A 29 -47.43 -23.90 39.07
CA ASP A 29 -48.76 -24.49 38.88
C ASP A 29 -49.58 -23.82 37.76
N SER A 30 -49.43 -22.51 37.57
CA SER A 30 -50.07 -21.78 36.45
C SER A 30 -49.41 -22.03 35.10
N LYS A 31 -48.17 -22.54 35.09
CA LYS A 31 -47.42 -22.92 33.87
C LYS A 31 -47.22 -24.42 33.79
N ARG A 32 -48.32 -25.16 33.80
CA ARG A 32 -48.34 -26.60 33.52
C ARG A 32 -48.28 -26.90 32.01
N ASP A 33 -47.49 -26.12 31.29
CA ASP A 33 -47.22 -26.35 29.87
C ASP A 33 -46.15 -27.44 29.76
N SER A 34 -46.38 -28.44 28.89
CA SER A 34 -45.37 -29.43 28.53
C SER A 34 -44.07 -28.72 28.13
N ASP A 35 -42.90 -29.24 28.52
CA ASP A 35 -41.59 -28.66 28.21
C ASP A 35 -41.43 -28.34 26.71
N THR A 36 -42.14 -29.08 25.85
CA THR A 36 -42.23 -28.84 24.40
C THR A 36 -42.86 -27.50 24.02
N VAL A 37 -43.92 -27.07 24.71
CA VAL A 37 -44.62 -25.80 24.43
C VAL A 37 -43.77 -24.62 24.89
N ARG A 38 -43.07 -24.77 26.02
CA ARG A 38 -42.12 -23.76 26.52
C ARG A 38 -40.91 -23.60 25.59
N ALA A 39 -40.37 -24.72 25.10
CA ALA A 39 -39.29 -24.71 24.12
C ALA A 39 -39.71 -24.04 22.82
N ALA A 40 -40.93 -24.34 22.32
CA ALA A 40 -41.46 -23.71 21.10
C ALA A 40 -41.65 -22.19 21.25
N SER A 41 -42.21 -21.72 22.37
CA SER A 41 -42.37 -20.28 22.62
C SER A 41 -41.04 -19.55 22.76
N LEU A 42 -40.03 -20.18 23.38
CA LEU A 42 -38.69 -19.61 23.45
C LEU A 42 -38.04 -19.54 22.08
N GLU A 43 -38.17 -20.59 21.28
CA GLU A 43 -37.63 -20.66 19.93
C GLU A 43 -38.24 -19.59 19.02
N GLU A 44 -39.56 -19.39 19.08
CA GLU A 44 -40.26 -18.32 18.37
C GLU A 44 -39.70 -16.93 18.74
N HIS A 45 -39.49 -16.67 20.04
CA HIS A 45 -38.92 -15.40 20.49
C HIS A 45 -37.44 -15.23 20.08
N ILE A 46 -36.68 -16.33 19.97
CA ILE A 46 -35.31 -16.28 19.44
C ILE A 46 -35.36 -15.93 17.95
N GLN A 47 -36.23 -16.56 17.17
CA GLN A 47 -36.39 -16.31 15.75
C GLN A 47 -36.80 -14.86 15.48
N GLU A 48 -37.74 -14.32 16.24
CA GLU A 48 -38.17 -12.92 16.15
C GLU A 48 -36.99 -11.96 16.40
N ARG A 49 -36.23 -12.18 17.48
CA ARG A 49 -35.05 -11.34 17.79
C ARG A 49 -33.96 -11.45 16.73
N VAL A 50 -33.72 -12.65 16.20
CA VAL A 50 -32.73 -12.87 15.13
C VAL A 50 -33.17 -12.14 13.87
N ALA A 51 -34.45 -12.22 13.48
CA ALA A 51 -34.97 -11.53 12.31
C ALA A 51 -34.81 -10.00 12.43
N VAL A 52 -35.20 -9.43 13.56
CA VAL A 52 -35.04 -7.99 13.85
C VAL A 52 -33.56 -7.57 13.80
N GLU A 53 -32.67 -8.39 14.36
CA GLU A 53 -31.24 -8.06 14.37
C GLU A 53 -30.61 -8.16 12.97
N ILE A 54 -31.04 -9.13 12.14
CA ILE A 54 -30.63 -9.24 10.74
C ILE A 54 -31.08 -8.00 9.95
N GLU A 55 -32.34 -7.58 10.08
CA GLU A 55 -32.83 -6.37 9.41
C GLU A 55 -32.04 -5.12 9.80
N ARG A 56 -31.72 -5.00 11.10
CA ARG A 56 -30.89 -3.91 11.62
C ARG A 56 -29.48 -3.93 11.06
N LEU A 57 -28.87 -5.11 10.91
CA LEU A 57 -27.55 -5.27 10.31
C LEU A 57 -27.57 -4.90 8.82
N HIS A 58 -28.58 -5.35 8.07
CA HIS A 58 -28.74 -5.00 6.65
C HIS A 58 -28.94 -3.50 6.44
N ALA A 59 -29.69 -2.82 7.31
CA ALA A 59 -29.85 -1.37 7.25
C ALA A 59 -28.51 -0.65 7.43
N LYS A 60 -27.73 -1.06 8.44
CA LYS A 60 -26.38 -0.52 8.67
C LYS A 60 -25.44 -0.77 7.50
N GLU A 61 -25.48 -1.97 6.91
CA GLU A 61 -24.65 -2.30 5.76
C GLU A 61 -24.96 -1.37 4.59
N ARG A 62 -26.24 -1.15 4.27
CA ARG A 62 -26.63 -0.21 3.21
C ARG A 62 -26.15 1.21 3.48
N ASP A 63 -26.27 1.68 4.71
CA ASP A 63 -25.81 3.02 5.10
C ASP A 63 -24.29 3.16 4.94
N ILE A 64 -23.53 2.13 5.36
CA ILE A 64 -22.07 2.09 5.21
C ILE A 64 -21.69 2.07 3.73
N LEU A 65 -22.34 1.23 2.92
CA LEU A 65 -22.07 1.15 1.48
C LEU A 65 -22.32 2.48 0.78
N MET A 66 -23.41 3.17 1.12
CA MET A 66 -23.73 4.48 0.56
C MET A 66 -22.68 5.54 0.93
N GLU A 67 -22.20 5.56 2.18
CA GLU A 67 -21.15 6.50 2.58
C GLU A 67 -19.81 6.17 1.90
N VAL A 68 -19.45 4.88 1.79
CA VAL A 68 -18.24 4.44 1.08
C VAL A 68 -18.30 4.83 -0.40
N GLU A 69 -19.43 4.61 -1.07
CA GLU A 69 -19.61 5.00 -2.48
C GLU A 69 -19.45 6.52 -2.67
N LYS A 70 -20.05 7.30 -1.79
CA LYS A 70 -19.94 8.77 -1.79
C LYS A 70 -18.51 9.23 -1.54
N GLU A 71 -17.78 8.60 -0.61
CA GLU A 71 -16.36 8.87 -0.39
C GLU A 71 -15.53 8.51 -1.62
N LEU A 72 -15.82 7.39 -2.28
CA LEU A 72 -15.13 6.96 -3.49
C LEU A 72 -15.35 7.95 -4.63
N ILE A 73 -16.58 8.42 -4.84
CA ILE A 73 -16.91 9.45 -5.84
C ILE A 73 -16.14 10.74 -5.54
N ARG A 74 -16.10 11.18 -4.28
CA ARG A 74 -15.35 12.38 -3.88
C ARG A 74 -13.86 12.24 -4.16
N LYS A 75 -13.27 11.09 -3.80
CA LYS A 75 -11.85 10.80 -4.07
C LYS A 75 -11.58 10.74 -5.56
N ASN A 76 -12.42 10.08 -6.34
CA ASN A 76 -12.27 10.03 -7.80
C ASN A 76 -12.34 11.43 -8.42
N ALA A 77 -13.31 12.27 -8.02
CA ALA A 77 -13.40 13.65 -8.49
C ALA A 77 -12.18 14.51 -8.07
N GLN A 78 -11.59 14.23 -6.90
CA GLN A 78 -10.34 14.88 -6.47
C GLN A 78 -9.12 14.38 -7.27
N HIS A 79 -9.06 13.07 -7.56
CA HIS A 79 -8.04 12.47 -8.40
C HIS A 79 -8.12 12.97 -9.83
N GLU A 80 -9.32 13.12 -10.41
CA GLU A 80 -9.54 13.71 -11.74
C GLU A 80 -9.08 15.17 -11.79
N LYS A 81 -9.41 15.98 -10.78
CA LYS A 81 -8.94 17.38 -10.69
C LYS A 81 -7.43 17.48 -10.44
N ALA A 82 -6.83 16.52 -9.75
CA ALA A 82 -5.38 16.42 -9.59
C ALA A 82 -4.71 15.92 -10.89
N GLN A 83 -5.38 15.06 -11.66
CA GLN A 83 -4.94 14.56 -12.96
C GLN A 83 -5.16 15.56 -14.11
N GLU A 84 -6.04 16.56 -13.98
CA GLU A 84 -6.06 17.72 -14.89
C GLU A 84 -4.72 18.49 -14.88
N LYS A 85 -3.91 18.38 -13.82
CA LYS A 85 -2.52 18.88 -13.78
C LYS A 85 -1.50 17.96 -14.48
N LEU A 86 -1.93 16.79 -14.95
CA LEU A 86 -1.21 15.90 -15.86
C LEU A 86 -2.00 15.87 -17.17
N ASN A 87 -2.16 17.03 -17.79
CA ASN A 87 -2.88 17.14 -19.04
C ASN A 87 -2.07 16.47 -20.17
N SER A 88 -2.75 15.76 -21.08
CA SER A 88 -2.16 15.23 -22.31
C SER A 88 -1.39 16.30 -23.11
N PHE A 89 -1.81 17.56 -22.97
CA PHE A 89 -1.09 18.71 -23.53
C PHE A 89 0.30 18.94 -22.91
N ASP A 90 0.42 18.90 -21.58
CA ASP A 90 1.70 19.08 -20.87
C ASP A 90 2.62 17.88 -21.11
N LEU A 91 2.06 16.66 -21.12
CA LEU A 91 2.81 15.46 -21.51
C LEU A 91 3.32 15.54 -22.94
N LYS A 92 2.53 16.08 -23.87
CA LYS A 92 2.95 16.27 -25.26
C LYS A 92 4.07 17.30 -25.37
N ASP A 93 4.02 18.38 -24.60
CA ASP A 93 5.10 19.37 -24.57
C ASP A 93 6.38 18.78 -23.95
N GLU A 94 6.27 18.05 -22.84
CA GLU A 94 7.37 17.32 -22.22
C GLU A 94 8.00 16.29 -23.17
N ILE A 95 7.19 15.50 -23.88
CA ILE A 95 7.65 14.56 -24.91
C ILE A 95 8.34 15.30 -26.05
N SER A 96 7.77 16.40 -26.54
CA SER A 96 8.37 17.20 -27.62
C SER A 96 9.69 17.86 -27.18
N ASN A 97 9.80 18.25 -25.92
CA ASN A 97 11.04 18.77 -25.33
C ASN A 97 12.08 17.64 -25.21
N LEU A 98 11.67 16.45 -24.80
CA LEU A 98 12.54 15.28 -24.69
C LEU A 98 13.07 14.82 -26.06
N GLU A 99 12.22 14.78 -27.08
CA GLU A 99 12.60 14.48 -28.46
C GLU A 99 13.67 15.47 -28.98
N ARG A 100 13.46 16.78 -28.77
CA ARG A 100 14.45 17.82 -29.13
C ARG A 100 15.78 17.64 -28.39
N ASN A 101 15.75 17.27 -27.11
CA ASN A 101 16.94 17.00 -26.32
C ASN A 101 17.69 15.75 -26.82
N ILE A 102 16.96 14.70 -27.24
CA ILE A 102 17.53 13.48 -27.83
C ILE A 102 18.14 13.77 -29.20
N GLU A 103 17.50 14.59 -30.05
CA GLU A 103 18.08 15.04 -31.32
C GLU A 103 19.39 15.81 -31.11
N GLY A 104 19.42 16.69 -30.10
CA GLY A 104 20.63 17.40 -29.68
C GLY A 104 21.75 16.49 -29.14
N MET A 105 21.40 15.31 -28.60
CA MET A 105 22.36 14.26 -28.20
C MET A 105 22.79 13.39 -29.39
N PHE A 106 21.93 13.15 -30.38
CA PHE A 106 22.27 12.39 -31.58
C PHE A 106 23.34 13.10 -32.42
N GLN A 107 23.39 14.43 -32.36
CA GLN A 107 24.48 15.25 -32.91
C GLN A 107 25.84 14.91 -32.28
N ILE A 108 25.89 14.55 -31.00
CA ILE A 108 27.13 14.11 -30.31
C ILE A 108 27.54 12.70 -30.75
N ARG A 109 26.59 11.86 -31.20
CA ARG A 109 26.87 10.51 -31.72
C ARG A 109 27.34 10.48 -33.17
N LYS A 110 27.14 11.55 -33.94
CA LYS A 110 28.02 11.81 -35.08
C LYS A 110 29.36 12.25 -34.50
N LEU A 111 30.10 11.28 -33.96
CA LEU A 111 31.50 11.44 -33.62
C LEU A 111 32.13 12.12 -34.83
N ASP A 112 32.61 13.35 -34.65
CA ASP A 112 32.93 14.26 -35.74
C ASP A 112 33.76 13.51 -36.80
N ASP A 113 33.27 13.41 -38.04
CA ASP A 113 33.93 12.66 -39.11
C ASP A 113 35.39 13.12 -39.28
N ILE A 114 35.65 14.38 -38.93
CA ILE A 114 36.97 15.00 -38.85
C ILE A 114 37.84 14.30 -37.80
N LEU A 115 37.31 14.03 -36.61
CA LEU A 115 38.02 13.35 -35.53
C LEU A 115 38.34 11.89 -35.88
N LEU A 116 37.38 11.18 -36.49
CA LEU A 116 37.60 9.81 -36.98
C LEU A 116 38.70 9.77 -38.05
N LYS A 117 38.67 10.71 -39.00
CA LYS A 117 39.71 10.82 -40.03
C LYS A 117 41.09 11.10 -39.41
N LYS A 118 41.17 12.00 -38.42
CA LYS A 118 42.42 12.31 -37.72
C LYS A 118 42.94 11.13 -36.89
N LYS A 119 42.04 10.35 -36.28
CA LYS A 119 42.40 9.09 -35.62
C LYS A 119 43.01 8.10 -36.62
N GLU A 120 42.41 7.94 -37.79
CA GLU A 120 42.91 7.03 -38.83
C GLU A 120 44.29 7.47 -39.34
N GLU A 121 44.52 8.78 -39.54
CA GLU A 121 45.83 9.33 -39.91
C GLU A 121 46.92 8.96 -38.88
N VAL A 122 46.63 9.03 -37.58
CA VAL A 122 47.56 8.61 -36.51
C VAL A 122 47.86 7.12 -36.61
N ILE A 123 46.81 6.29 -36.74
CA ILE A 123 46.95 4.83 -36.86
C ILE A 123 47.80 4.48 -38.09
N GLN A 124 47.54 5.13 -39.22
CA GLN A 124 48.27 4.88 -40.45
C GLN A 124 49.75 5.28 -40.35
N CYS A 125 50.05 6.43 -39.73
CA CYS A 125 51.43 6.84 -39.49
C CYS A 125 52.18 5.83 -38.60
N LEU A 126 51.54 5.38 -37.52
CA LEU A 126 52.15 4.43 -36.58
C LEU A 126 52.39 3.06 -37.23
N LYS A 127 51.46 2.59 -38.06
CA LYS A 127 51.63 1.35 -38.86
C LYS A 127 52.78 1.46 -39.87
N GLN A 128 53.00 2.64 -40.44
CA GLN A 128 54.12 2.86 -41.38
C GLN A 128 55.46 3.03 -40.65
N ASN A 129 55.44 3.41 -39.38
CA ASN A 129 56.61 3.70 -38.56
C ASN A 129 56.67 2.83 -37.28
N GLU A 130 56.42 1.52 -37.39
CA GLU A 130 56.31 0.62 -36.22
C GLU A 130 57.52 0.66 -35.30
N HIS A 131 58.74 0.73 -35.85
CA HIS A 131 59.98 0.81 -35.08
C HIS A 131 60.42 2.24 -34.74
N LYS A 132 59.69 3.27 -35.21
CA LYS A 132 60.03 4.69 -35.01
C LYS A 132 58.77 5.54 -34.77
N PRO A 133 57.99 5.27 -33.70
CA PRO A 133 56.71 5.93 -33.46
C PRO A 133 56.84 7.45 -33.25
N LEU A 134 58.00 7.94 -32.80
CA LEU A 134 58.29 9.38 -32.64
C LEU A 134 58.17 10.18 -33.94
N ASN A 135 58.30 9.54 -35.11
CA ASN A 135 58.09 10.20 -36.41
C ASN A 135 56.63 10.68 -36.60
N CYS A 136 55.69 10.16 -35.80
CA CYS A 136 54.27 10.48 -35.90
C CYS A 136 53.81 11.58 -34.93
N ASP A 137 54.74 12.26 -34.25
CA ASP A 137 54.40 13.25 -33.21
C ASP A 137 53.56 14.41 -33.74
N GLU A 138 53.79 14.88 -34.96
CA GLU A 138 52.99 15.95 -35.56
C GLU A 138 51.55 15.51 -35.80
N VAL A 139 51.35 14.29 -36.33
CA VAL A 139 50.03 13.71 -36.58
C VAL A 139 49.28 13.50 -35.26
N ALA A 140 49.99 13.02 -34.23
CA ALA A 140 49.42 12.84 -32.89
C ALA A 140 49.06 14.18 -32.23
N LYS A 141 49.85 15.25 -32.42
CA LYS A 141 49.52 16.61 -31.96
C LYS A 141 48.28 17.15 -32.66
N ALA A 142 48.15 16.94 -33.97
CA ALA A 142 46.98 17.34 -34.73
C ALA A 142 45.69 16.67 -34.22
N PHE A 143 45.74 15.36 -33.95
CA PHE A 143 44.62 14.63 -33.35
C PHE A 143 44.25 15.17 -31.96
N ARG A 144 45.25 15.37 -31.07
CA ARG A 144 45.02 15.93 -29.73
C ARG A 144 44.36 17.30 -29.77
N ASN A 145 44.77 18.17 -30.69
CA ASN A 145 44.15 19.49 -30.84
C ASN A 145 42.66 19.40 -31.21
N GLU A 146 42.28 18.43 -32.03
CA GLU A 146 40.89 18.23 -32.42
C GLU A 146 40.05 17.67 -31.25
N VAL A 147 40.62 16.75 -30.47
CA VAL A 147 40.01 16.29 -29.21
C VAL A 147 39.76 17.47 -28.26
N TYR A 148 40.76 18.34 -28.06
CA TYR A 148 40.62 19.50 -27.18
C TYR A 148 39.51 20.47 -27.63
N LYS A 149 39.32 20.68 -28.94
CA LYS A 149 38.21 21.52 -29.43
C LYS A 149 36.85 20.93 -29.07
N LEU A 150 36.69 19.62 -29.24
CA LEU A 150 35.45 18.92 -28.90
C LEU A 150 35.20 18.91 -27.39
N GLU A 151 36.22 18.67 -26.59
CA GLU A 151 36.13 18.74 -25.13
C GLU A 151 35.69 20.14 -24.66
N ASN A 152 36.31 21.20 -25.20
CA ASN A 152 35.94 22.58 -24.86
C ASN A 152 34.52 22.94 -25.30
N ALA A 153 34.09 22.48 -26.49
CA ALA A 153 32.73 22.68 -26.96
C ALA A 153 31.71 21.94 -26.08
N PHE A 154 32.04 20.71 -25.64
CA PHE A 154 31.22 19.93 -24.72
C PHE A 154 31.10 20.61 -23.36
N ILE A 155 32.23 21.00 -22.76
CA ILE A 155 32.28 21.72 -21.48
C ILE A 155 31.44 23.00 -21.55
N LYS A 156 31.60 23.81 -22.60
CA LYS A 156 30.83 25.05 -22.78
C LYS A 156 29.32 24.80 -22.89
N LYS A 157 28.90 23.69 -23.48
CA LYS A 157 27.48 23.35 -23.67
C LYS A 157 26.80 22.83 -22.40
N TYR A 158 27.55 22.17 -21.51
CA TYR A 158 27.00 21.44 -20.36
C TYR A 158 27.42 21.96 -18.98
N GLN A 159 28.33 22.94 -18.93
CA GLN A 159 28.87 23.50 -17.68
C GLN A 159 28.54 25.00 -17.49
N SER A 160 27.63 25.58 -18.29
CA SER A 160 26.97 26.88 -18.07
C SER A 160 25.48 26.67 -17.78
#